data_AF-A0A7Z9T0C5-F1
#
_entry.id   AF-A0A7Z9T0C5-F1
#
_cell.length_a   1.000
_cell.length_b   1.000
_cell.length_c   1.000
_cell.angle_alpha   90.00
_cell.angle_beta   90.00
_cell.angle_gamma   90.00
#
_symmetry.space_group_name_H-M   'P 1'
#
loop_
_entity.id
_entity.type
_entity.pdbx_description
1 polymer ?
#
loop_
_entity_poly.entity_id
_entity_poly.type
_entity_poly.pdbx_seq_one_letter_code
_entity_poly.pdbx_strand_id
1 'polypeptide(L)'
;MTSELTFSRPFSHSSLSSFEKCPSQFRFYYLDEIKKPQDSIEAFVGKRVHEALEFLYREVLNGSIPTFDAVSDCYNDLWETKWHNQIVFVNRYM
;
A
#
# COMPACT_ATOMS: atom_id res chain seq x y z
N MET A 1 16.42 -34.14 -1.64
CA MET A 1 16.96 -32.88 -1.09
C MET A 1 15.95 -31.77 -1.35
N THR A 2 14.90 -31.69 -0.56
CA THR A 2 14.02 -30.52 -0.55
C THR A 2 14.69 -29.52 0.38
N SER A 3 15.30 -28.49 -0.19
CA SER A 3 15.77 -27.34 0.60
C SER A 3 14.58 -26.86 1.41
N GLU A 4 14.69 -26.88 2.74
CA GLU A 4 13.70 -26.24 3.60
C GLU A 4 13.71 -24.76 3.25
N LEU A 5 12.68 -24.33 2.52
CA LEU A 5 12.39 -22.92 2.31
C LEU A 5 12.02 -22.36 3.68
N THR A 6 12.99 -21.78 4.37
CA THR A 6 12.74 -21.01 5.60
C THR A 6 11.99 -19.75 5.20
N PHE A 7 10.68 -19.87 5.06
CA PHE A 7 9.79 -18.78 4.71
C PHE A 7 9.67 -17.85 5.91
N SER A 8 10.49 -16.79 5.91
CA SER A 8 10.61 -15.85 7.02
C SER A 8 9.57 -14.72 7.00
N ARG A 9 8.64 -14.70 6.03
CA ARG A 9 7.60 -13.66 5.98
C ARG A 9 6.33 -14.08 6.74
N PRO A 10 5.78 -13.21 7.60
CA PRO A 10 4.47 -13.45 8.20
C PRO A 10 3.38 -13.41 7.12
N PHE A 11 2.41 -14.31 7.22
CA PHE A 11 1.24 -14.28 6.35
C PHE A 11 0.36 -13.07 6.69
N SER A 12 -0.06 -12.35 5.65
CA SER A 12 -1.08 -11.31 5.74
C SER A 12 -2.39 -11.80 5.15
N HIS A 13 -3.50 -11.18 5.54
CA HIS A 13 -4.82 -11.46 4.99
C HIS A 13 -4.83 -11.39 3.45
N SER A 14 -4.24 -10.34 2.88
CA SER A 14 -4.11 -10.17 1.43
C SER A 14 -3.31 -11.29 0.77
N SER A 15 -2.26 -11.80 1.45
CA SER A 15 -1.46 -12.90 0.93
C SER A 15 -2.20 -14.23 0.91
N LEU A 16 -2.95 -14.55 1.96
CA LEU A 16 -3.77 -15.76 2.02
C LEU A 16 -4.89 -15.70 0.98
N SER A 17 -5.61 -14.57 0.92
CA SER A 17 -6.66 -14.37 -0.08
C SER A 17 -6.13 -14.46 -1.52
N SER A 18 -4.90 -13.97 -1.78
CA SER A 18 -4.28 -14.11 -3.10
C SER A 18 -4.01 -15.58 -3.46
N PHE A 19 -3.58 -16.40 -2.50
CA PHE A 19 -3.33 -17.82 -2.72
C PHE A 19 -4.63 -18.58 -2.98
N GLU A 20 -5.66 -18.32 -2.17
CA GLU A 20 -7.00 -18.92 -2.32
C GLU A 20 -7.63 -18.61 -3.67
N LYS A 21 -7.45 -17.37 -4.17
CA LYS A 21 -7.93 -16.96 -5.49
C LYS A 21 -7.13 -17.59 -6.62
N CYS A 22 -5.79 -17.55 -6.54
CA CYS A 22 -4.90 -18.08 -7.56
C CYS A 22 -3.49 -18.35 -7.00
N PRO A 23 -3.07 -19.61 -6.84
CA PRO A 23 -1.73 -19.96 -6.35
C PRO A 23 -0.59 -19.38 -7.20
N SER A 24 -0.77 -19.30 -8.53
CA SER A 24 0.22 -18.70 -9.43
C SER A 24 0.40 -17.20 -9.19
N GLN A 25 -0.70 -16.47 -8.95
CA GLN A 25 -0.63 -15.05 -8.60
C GLN A 25 0.16 -14.85 -7.31
N PHE A 26 -0.12 -15.66 -6.29
CA PHE A 26 0.62 -15.61 -5.02
C PHE A 26 2.11 -15.85 -5.25
N ARG A 27 2.48 -16.85 -6.03
CA ARG A 27 3.87 -17.15 -6.35
C ARG A 27 4.56 -15.95 -7.01
N PHE A 28 3.99 -15.41 -8.08
CA PHE A 28 4.60 -14.27 -8.77
C PHE A 28 4.76 -13.04 -7.87
N TYR A 29 3.76 -12.75 -7.03
CA TYR A 29 3.79 -11.56 -6.19
C TYR A 29 4.67 -11.69 -4.96
N TYR A 30 4.67 -12.86 -4.32
CA TYR A 30 5.21 -13.04 -2.97
C TYR A 30 6.38 -14.00 -2.85
N LEU A 31 6.61 -14.87 -3.85
CA LEU A 31 7.79 -15.75 -3.88
C LEU A 31 8.80 -15.22 -4.89
N ASP A 32 8.35 -14.88 -6.08
CA ASP A 32 9.20 -14.36 -7.16
C ASP A 32 9.37 -12.83 -7.08
N GLU A 33 8.64 -12.15 -6.18
CA GLU A 33 8.66 -10.70 -5.93
C GLU A 33 8.57 -9.83 -7.20
N ILE A 34 7.79 -10.27 -8.18
CA ILE A 34 7.62 -9.55 -9.44
C ILE A 34 6.78 -8.29 -9.19
N LYS A 35 7.47 -7.14 -9.12
CA LYS A 35 6.83 -5.84 -8.88
C LYS A 35 6.18 -5.30 -10.15
N LYS A 36 4.97 -4.78 -10.01
CA LYS A 36 4.38 -3.94 -11.04
C LYS A 36 5.13 -2.60 -11.07
N PRO A 37 5.56 -2.12 -12.25
CA PRO A 37 6.23 -0.83 -12.35
C PRO A 37 5.26 0.35 -12.23
N GLN A 38 3.96 0.12 -12.18
CA GLN A 38 2.93 1.15 -12.19
C GLN A 38 1.99 0.96 -11.00
N ASP A 39 1.65 2.07 -10.35
CA ASP A 39 0.59 2.15 -9.36
C ASP A 39 -0.68 2.66 -10.04
N SER A 40 -1.84 2.07 -9.74
CA SER A 40 -3.10 2.68 -10.17
C SER A 40 -3.37 3.95 -9.34
N ILE A 41 -4.14 4.89 -9.88
CA ILE A 41 -4.52 6.10 -9.15
C ILE A 41 -5.21 5.77 -7.81
N GLU A 42 -6.01 4.71 -7.74
CA GLU A 42 -6.68 4.27 -6.51
C GLU A 42 -5.66 3.74 -5.49
N ALA A 43 -4.66 2.98 -5.93
CA ALA A 43 -3.59 2.51 -5.06
C ALA A 43 -2.73 3.67 -4.55
N PHE A 44 -2.45 4.65 -5.40
CA PHE A 44 -1.75 5.88 -5.02
C PHE A 44 -2.53 6.66 -3.96
N VAL A 45 -3.80 6.99 -4.24
CA VAL A 45 -4.69 7.71 -3.31
C VAL A 45 -4.80 6.97 -1.99
N GLY A 46 -5.02 5.65 -2.01
CA GLY A 46 -5.12 4.82 -0.82
C GLY A 46 -3.87 4.95 0.07
N LYS A 47 -2.67 4.86 -0.51
CA LYS A 47 -1.41 5.06 0.24
C LYS A 47 -1.33 6.44 0.88
N ARG A 48 -1.70 7.51 0.16
CA ARG A 48 -1.72 8.90 0.70
C ARG A 48 -2.68 9.04 1.88
N VAL A 49 -3.87 8.43 1.80
CA VAL A 49 -4.85 8.44 2.90
C VAL A 49 -4.29 7.69 4.12
N HIS A 50 -3.69 6.51 3.92
CA HIS A 50 -3.09 5.74 5.01
C HIS A 50 -1.97 6.53 5.72
N GLU A 51 -1.09 7.19 4.97
CA GLU A 51 0.00 8.01 5.53
C GLU A 51 -0.53 9.23 6.31
N ALA A 52 -1.55 9.92 5.81
CA ALA A 52 -2.17 11.05 6.51
C ALA A 52 -2.88 10.60 7.81
N LEU A 53 -3.54 9.44 7.80
CA LEU A 53 -4.13 8.86 9.01
C LEU A 53 -3.04 8.41 9.99
N GLU A 54 -1.94 7.82 9.52
CA GLU A 54 -0.81 7.48 10.37
C GLU A 54 -0.23 8.72 11.06
N PHE A 55 -0.09 9.84 10.33
CA PHE A 55 0.26 11.13 10.92
C PHE A 55 -0.72 11.52 12.04
N LEU A 56 -2.03 11.52 11.77
CA LEU A 56 -3.06 11.83 12.77
C LEU A 56 -2.92 10.95 14.03
N TYR A 57 -2.84 9.63 13.85
CA TYR A 57 -2.74 8.70 14.97
C TYR A 57 -1.45 8.90 15.77
N ARG A 58 -0.32 9.14 15.10
CA ARG A 58 0.96 9.41 15.76
C ARG A 58 0.90 10.68 16.60
N GLU A 59 0.34 11.75 16.08
CA GLU A 59 0.21 13.01 16.84
C GLU A 59 -0.69 12.81 18.08
N VAL A 60 -1.81 12.11 17.92
CA VAL A 60 -2.72 11.79 19.04
C VAL A 60 -2.02 10.96 20.11
N LEU A 61 -1.23 9.95 19.71
CA LEU A 61 -0.42 9.15 20.64
C LEU A 61 0.65 9.98 21.36
N ASN A 62 1.15 11.04 20.71
CA ASN A 62 2.08 12.00 21.30
C ASN A 62 1.38 13.07 22.17
N GLY A 63 0.06 13.01 22.34
CA GLY A 63 -0.72 13.91 23.18
C GLY A 63 -1.20 15.20 22.49
N SER A 64 -1.06 15.31 21.16
CA SER A 64 -1.54 16.43 20.37
C SER A 64 -2.67 15.98 19.45
N ILE A 65 -3.79 16.70 19.41
CA ILE A 65 -4.87 16.42 18.45
C ILE A 65 -4.72 17.41 17.29
N PRO A 66 -4.19 16.98 16.13
CA PRO A 66 -4.03 17.88 15.00
C PRO A 66 -5.41 18.31 14.48
N THR A 67 -5.49 19.53 13.97
CA THR A 67 -6.69 20.03 13.30
C THR A 67 -6.93 19.27 12.00
N PHE A 68 -8.16 19.35 11.50
CA PHE A 68 -8.47 18.82 10.17
C PHE A 68 -7.53 19.40 9.10
N ASP A 69 -7.29 20.71 9.15
CA ASP A 69 -6.40 21.40 8.21
C ASP A 69 -4.98 20.82 8.24
N ALA A 70 -4.42 20.56 9.43
CA ALA A 70 -3.09 19.97 9.53
C ALA A 70 -3.00 18.56 8.91
N VAL A 71 -4.06 17.74 9.05
CA VAL A 71 -4.11 16.42 8.42
C VAL A 71 -4.31 16.55 6.90
N SER A 72 -5.12 17.51 6.46
CA SER A 72 -5.34 17.81 5.05
C SER A 72 -4.07 18.33 4.37
N ASP A 73 -3.32 19.20 5.03
CA ASP A 73 -2.05 19.73 4.55
C ASP A 73 -1.02 18.60 4.44
N CYS A 74 -0.94 17.73 5.45
CA CYS A 74 -0.10 16.53 5.38
C CYS A 74 -0.46 15.65 4.17
N TYR A 75 -1.75 15.43 3.91
CA TYR A 75 -2.19 14.69 2.73
C TYR A 75 -1.78 15.37 1.41
N ASN A 76 -1.97 16.69 1.30
CA ASN A 76 -1.60 17.46 0.11
C ASN A 76 -0.08 17.47 -0.13
N ASP A 77 0.71 17.62 0.93
CA ASP A 77 2.17 17.55 0.85
C ASP A 77 2.62 16.15 0.39
N LEU A 78 2.02 15.09 0.93
CA LEU A 78 2.28 13.72 0.48
C LEU A 78 1.85 13.50 -0.97
N TRP A 79 0.73 14.10 -1.38
CA TRP A 79 0.25 14.03 -2.77
C TRP A 79 1.31 14.58 -3.72
N GLU A 80 1.74 15.83 -3.53
CA GLU A 80 2.70 16.51 -4.40
C GLU A 80 4.07 15.83 -4.37
N THR A 81 4.57 15.50 -3.18
CA THR A 81 5.92 14.93 -3.02
C THR A 81 6.04 13.50 -3.52
N LYS A 82 4.96 12.72 -3.48
CA LYS A 82 4.96 11.32 -3.92
C LYS A 82 4.41 11.14 -5.32
N TRP A 83 3.87 12.17 -5.96
CA TRP A 83 3.38 12.08 -7.33
C TRP A 83 4.48 11.63 -8.29
N HIS A 84 4.17 10.72 -9.21
CA HIS A 84 5.12 10.25 -10.21
C HIS A 84 4.45 9.82 -11.52
N ASN A 85 5.21 9.86 -12.62
CA ASN A 85 4.70 9.60 -13.99
C ASN A 85 4.32 8.14 -14.27
N GLN A 86 4.45 7.25 -13.28
CA GLN A 86 4.07 5.83 -13.40
C GLN A 86 2.71 5.54 -12.76
N ILE A 87 1.98 6.59 -12.33
CA ILE A 87 0.60 6.48 -11.89
C ILE A 87 -0.29 6.34 -13.12
N VAL A 88 -1.08 5.27 -13.14
CA VAL A 88 -2.00 4.98 -14.26
C VAL A 88 -3.45 5.13 -13.84
N PHE A 89 -4.22 5.80 -14.69
CA PHE A 89 -5.67 5.89 -14.55
C PHE A 89 -6.29 4.65 -15.18
N VAL A 90 -6.64 3.67 -14.35
CA VAL A 90 -7.28 2.44 -14.82
C VAL A 90 -8.76 2.73 -15.04
N ASN A 91 -9.10 3.27 -16.21
CA ASN A 91 -10.49 3.52 -16.55
C ASN A 91 -11.22 2.19 -16.74
N ARG A 92 -11.98 1.74 -15.73
CA ARG A 92 -13.01 0.71 -15.89
C ARG A 92 -14.34 1.41 -16.08
N TYR A 93 -14.69 1.73 -17.33
CA TYR A 93 -16.09 1.60 -17.70
C TYR A 93 -16.39 0.10 -17.62
N MET A 94 -16.87 -0.31 -16.45
CA MET A 94 -17.46 -1.61 -16.19
C MET A 94 -18.85 -1.65 -16.81
#